data_AF-A0A326G7W9-F1
#
_entry.id   AF-A0A326G7W9-F1
#
_cell.length_a   1.000
_cell.length_b   1.000
_cell.length_c   1.000
_cell.angle_alpha   90.00
_cell.angle_beta   90.00
_cell.angle_gamma   90.00
#
_symmetry.space_group_name_H-M   'P 1'
#
loop_
_entity.id
_entity.type
_entity.pdbx_description
1 polymer ?
#
loop_
_entity_poly.entity_id
_entity_poly.type
_entity_poly.pdbx_seq_one_letter_code
_entity_poly.pdbx_strand_id
1 'polypeptide(L)'
;MSEGVFLCEQRPDVIAPARIEHLLDEFTHEGECFARYNYLDYFFENPDCFMRGRVYLHDASEMTLFGPFAREALLREVEDPALEAAVMDYARRRFPTVKKGGEA
;
A
#
# COMPACT_ATOMS: atom_id res chain seq x y z
N MET A 1 4.19 -27.36 -33.62
CA MET A 1 3.73 -26.00 -33.31
C MET A 1 4.11 -25.76 -31.86
N SER A 2 5.23 -25.07 -31.63
CA SER A 2 5.73 -24.78 -30.29
C SER A 2 4.90 -23.64 -29.73
N GLU A 3 4.17 -23.88 -28.65
CA GLU A 3 3.50 -22.83 -27.89
C GLU A 3 4.57 -21.91 -27.34
N GLY A 4 4.67 -20.72 -27.92
CA GLY A 4 5.53 -19.66 -27.40
C GLY A 4 5.01 -19.28 -26.03
N VAL A 5 5.71 -19.70 -24.98
CA VAL A 5 5.54 -19.12 -23.66
C VAL A 5 5.93 -17.65 -23.81
N PHE A 6 4.92 -16.77 -23.88
CA PHE A 6 5.13 -15.34 -23.72
C PHE A 6 5.55 -15.12 -22.28
N LEU A 7 6.84 -15.31 -22.00
CA LEU A 7 7.48 -14.72 -20.83
C LEU A 7 7.44 -13.22 -21.06
N CYS A 8 6.36 -12.58 -20.62
CA CYS A 8 6.34 -11.14 -20.43
C CYS A 8 7.47 -10.90 -19.42
N GLU A 9 8.63 -10.43 -19.88
CA GLU A 9 9.74 -10.03 -19.02
C GLU A 9 9.23 -8.87 -18.17
N GLN A 10 8.61 -9.20 -17.04
CA GLN A 10 8.14 -8.20 -16.11
C GLN A 10 9.38 -7.63 -15.44
N ARG A 11 9.62 -6.34 -15.67
CA ARG A 11 10.67 -5.60 -14.98
C ARG A 11 10.53 -5.88 -13.47
N PRO A 12 11.59 -6.34 -12.78
CA PRO A 12 11.50 -6.64 -11.36
C PRO A 12 11.14 -5.38 -10.57
N ASP A 13 10.41 -5.57 -9.48
CA ASP A 13 10.13 -4.47 -8.56
C ASP A 13 11.42 -4.06 -7.84
N VAL A 14 11.63 -2.75 -7.70
CA VAL A 14 12.72 -2.21 -6.87
C VAL A 14 12.44 -2.48 -5.38
N ILE A 15 11.17 -2.60 -5.01
CA ILE A 15 10.72 -2.91 -3.65
C ILE A 15 9.53 -3.87 -3.70
N ALA A 16 9.45 -4.76 -2.71
CA ALA A 16 8.28 -5.58 -2.43
C ALA A 16 7.74 -5.27 -1.03
N PRO A 17 6.43 -5.45 -0.77
CA PRO A 17 5.91 -5.32 0.58
C PRO A 17 6.56 -6.36 1.50
N ALA A 18 7.04 -5.93 2.67
CA ALA A 18 7.56 -6.82 3.70
C ALA A 18 6.44 -7.67 4.34
N ARG A 19 5.22 -7.14 4.37
CA ARG A 19 4.00 -7.88 4.75
C ARG A 19 2.76 -7.29 4.09
N ILE A 20 1.73 -8.13 3.96
CA ILE A 20 0.39 -7.72 3.53
C ILE A 20 -0.60 -8.27 4.56
N GLU A 21 -1.39 -7.39 5.16
CA GLU A 21 -2.38 -7.74 6.17
C GLU A 21 -3.79 -7.50 5.63
N HIS A 22 -4.73 -8.39 5.97
CA HIS A 22 -6.15 -8.16 5.72
C HIS A 22 -6.79 -7.62 6.99
N LEU A 23 -7.27 -6.39 6.94
CA LEU A 23 -7.77 -5.65 8.07
C LEU A 23 -9.21 -5.17 7.83
N LEU A 24 -9.85 -4.77 8.92
CA LEU A 24 -11.21 -4.28 8.94
C LEU A 24 -11.33 -3.07 9.86
N ASP A 25 -11.80 -1.95 9.31
CA ASP A 25 -12.19 -0.78 10.10
C ASP A 25 -13.71 -0.80 10.31
N GLU A 26 -14.14 -0.75 11.56
CA GLU A 26 -15.56 -0.67 11.95
C GLU A 26 -15.84 0.65 12.67
N PHE A 27 -16.79 1.41 12.15
CA PHE A 27 -17.26 2.66 12.76
C PHE A 27 -18.60 2.42 13.43
N THR A 28 -18.61 2.62 14.75
CA THR A 28 -19.79 2.42 15.60
C THR A 28 -20.25 3.76 16.15
N HIS A 29 -21.56 4.03 16.09
CA HIS A 29 -22.20 5.18 16.69
C HIS A 29 -23.40 4.72 17.51
N GLU A 30 -23.49 5.14 18.78
CA GLU A 30 -24.59 4.76 19.69
C GLU A 30 -24.84 3.24 19.81
N GLY A 31 -23.79 2.43 19.63
CA GLY A 31 -23.88 0.96 19.69
C GLY A 31 -24.28 0.29 18.38
N GLU A 32 -24.53 1.05 17.32
CA GLU A 32 -24.81 0.54 15.98
C GLU A 32 -23.60 0.73 15.04
N CYS A 33 -23.23 -0.34 14.33
CA CYS A 33 -22.20 -0.27 13.30
C CYS A 33 -22.82 0.35 12.04
N PHE A 34 -22.34 1.53 11.65
CA PHE A 34 -22.84 2.25 10.47
C PHE A 34 -21.88 2.20 9.28
N ALA A 35 -20.61 1.83 9.49
CA ALA A 35 -19.68 1.59 8.40
C ALA A 35 -18.66 0.49 8.73
N ARG A 36 -18.38 -0.34 7.71
CA ARG A 36 -17.42 -1.44 7.78
C ARG A 36 -16.58 -1.44 6.52
N TYR A 37 -15.27 -1.25 6.66
CA TYR A 37 -14.33 -1.18 5.54
C TYR A 37 -13.32 -2.31 5.63
N ASN A 38 -13.45 -3.30 4.73
CA ASN A 38 -12.43 -4.33 4.56
C ASN A 38 -11.32 -3.81 3.63
N TYR A 39 -10.06 -3.99 4.01
CA TYR A 39 -8.93 -3.54 3.19
C TYR A 39 -7.71 -4.45 3.35
N LEU A 40 -6.89 -4.48 2.29
CA LEU A 40 -5.53 -4.99 2.36
C LEU A 40 -4.58 -3.85 2.70
N ASP A 41 -3.71 -4.06 3.67
CA ASP A 41 -2.65 -3.13 4.04
C ASP A 41 -1.29 -3.69 3.66
N TYR A 42 -0.64 -3.02 2.72
CA TYR A 42 0.69 -3.34 2.21
C TYR A 42 1.72 -2.55 2.99
N PHE A 43 2.65 -3.23 3.65
CA PHE A 43 3.71 -2.60 4.42
C PHE A 43 5.03 -2.62 3.64
N PHE A 44 5.54 -1.45 3.30
CA PHE A 44 6.84 -1.28 2.62
C PHE A 44 7.83 -0.66 3.60
N GLU A 45 9.06 -1.17 3.66
CA GLU A 45 10.04 -0.71 4.63
C GLU A 45 11.46 -0.67 4.08
N ASN A 46 12.24 0.24 4.64
CA ASN A 46 13.69 0.20 4.65
C ASN A 46 14.17 0.26 6.12
N PRO A 47 15.49 0.27 6.41
CA PRO A 47 15.98 0.31 7.79
C PRO A 47 15.48 1.50 8.62
N ASP A 48 15.21 2.64 8.00
CA ASP A 48 14.99 3.92 8.69
C ASP A 48 13.50 4.33 8.75
N CYS A 49 12.73 3.98 7.72
CA CYS A 49 11.34 4.39 7.57
C CYS A 49 10.46 3.33 6.89
N PHE A 50 9.17 3.59 6.85
CA PHE A 50 8.19 2.72 6.22
C PHE A 50 7.06 3.51 5.55
N MET A 51 6.39 2.89 4.59
CA MET A 51 5.18 3.37 3.94
C MET A 51 4.09 2.30 4.01
N ARG A 52 2.82 2.73 4.02
CA ARG A 52 1.67 1.83 3.94
C ARG A 52 0.88 2.08 2.67
N GLY A 53 0.43 1.03 2.00
CA GLY A 53 -0.52 1.11 0.90
C GLY A 53 -1.81 0.40 1.27
N ARG A 54 -2.92 1.13 1.44
CA ARG A 54 -4.23 0.53 1.70
C ARG A 54 -5.03 0.37 0.41
N VAL A 55 -5.63 -0.81 0.24
CA VAL A 55 -6.54 -1.14 -0.88
C VAL A 55 -7.84 -1.61 -0.28
N TYR A 56 -8.90 -0.81 -0.41
CA TYR A 56 -10.21 -1.18 0.09
C TYR A 56 -10.87 -2.22 -0.83
N LEU A 57 -11.42 -3.28 -0.24
CA LEU A 57 -11.94 -4.41 -1.02
C LEU A 57 -13.29 -4.14 -1.68
N HIS A 58 -13.98 -3.04 -1.33
CA HIS A 58 -15.18 -2.61 -2.05
C HIS A 58 -14.83 -2.02 -3.43
N ASP A 59 -13.62 -1.46 -3.59
CA ASP A 59 -13.04 -1.01 -4.85
C ASP A 59 -11.52 -1.27 -4.84
N ALA A 60 -11.14 -2.46 -5.30
CA ALA A 60 -9.75 -2.88 -5.32
C ALA A 60 -8.91 -2.26 -6.46
N SER A 61 -9.45 -1.28 -7.20
CA SER A 61 -8.74 -0.58 -8.27
C SER A 61 -7.86 0.57 -7.76
N GLU A 62 -8.02 0.96 -6.50
CA GLU A 62 -7.33 2.09 -5.90
C GLU A 62 -6.42 1.66 -4.74
N MET A 63 -5.17 2.14 -4.79
CA MET A 63 -4.25 2.09 -3.67
C MET A 63 -4.02 3.50 -3.10
N THR A 64 -4.24 3.66 -1.81
CA THR A 64 -3.90 4.89 -1.07
C THR A 64 -2.59 4.69 -0.30
N LEU A 65 -1.58 5.51 -0.59
CA LEU A 65 -0.25 5.46 0.01
C LEU A 65 -0.13 6.46 1.18
N PHE A 66 0.42 6.01 2.30
CA PHE A 66 0.64 6.78 3.52
C PHE A 66 2.14 6.78 3.88
N GLY A 67 2.62 7.90 4.45
CA GLY A 67 4.01 8.10 4.82
C GLY A 67 4.85 8.70 3.67
N PRO A 68 6.19 8.57 3.71
CA PRO A 68 6.98 7.75 4.65
C PRO A 68 6.89 8.19 6.13
N PHE A 69 6.97 7.23 7.04
CA PHE A 69 6.99 7.44 8.49
C PHE A 69 8.29 6.93 9.10
N ALA A 70 8.85 7.66 10.07
CA ALA A 70 9.98 7.19 10.86
C ALA A 70 9.62 5.91 11.65
N ARG A 71 10.59 5.00 11.82
CA ARG A 71 10.45 3.81 12.67
C ARG A 71 10.55 4.08 14.18
N GLU A 72 10.57 5.35 14.59
CA GLU A 72 10.66 5.77 15.99
C GLU A 72 9.34 5.55 16.74
N ALA A 73 9.37 5.65 18.09
CA ALA A 73 8.21 5.42 18.95
C ALA A 73 7.02 6.37 18.67
N LEU A 74 7.29 7.52 18.05
CA LEU A 74 6.29 8.46 17.58
C LEU A 74 6.25 8.40 16.05
N LEU A 75 5.07 8.07 15.51
CA LEU A 75 4.82 8.16 14.08
C LEU A 75 4.99 9.61 13.65
N ARG A 76 6.07 9.87 12.91
CA ARG A 76 6.39 11.17 12.33
C ARG A 76 6.60 10.97 10.84
N GLU A 77 5.94 11.78 10.03
CA GLU A 77 6.26 11.84 8.60
C GLU A 77 7.72 12.26 8.38
N VAL A 78 8.39 11.57 7.47
CA VAL A 78 9.76 11.86 7.08
C VAL A 78 9.87 11.88 5.56
N GLU A 79 10.84 12.62 5.06
CA GLU A 79 11.16 12.62 3.63
C GLU A 79 12.11 11.48 3.31
N ASP A 80 11.65 10.52 2.51
CA ASP A 80 12.50 9.54 1.83
C ASP A 80 12.05 9.41 0.36
N PRO A 81 12.61 10.26 -0.54
CA PRO A 81 12.22 10.27 -1.94
C PRO A 81 12.52 8.95 -2.67
N ALA A 82 13.51 8.18 -2.20
CA ALA A 82 13.89 6.92 -2.82
C ALA A 82 12.86 5.82 -2.50
N LEU A 83 12.47 5.71 -1.23
CA LEU A 83 11.38 4.82 -0.82
C LEU A 83 10.07 5.21 -1.49
N GLU A 84 9.71 6.50 -1.48
CA GLU A 84 8.47 6.97 -2.09
C GLU A 84 8.41 6.66 -3.59
N ALA A 85 9.50 6.89 -4.33
CA ALA A 85 9.56 6.58 -5.75
C ALA A 85 9.43 5.07 -6.02
N ALA A 86 10.09 4.22 -5.22
CA ALA A 86 10.02 2.77 -5.38
C ALA A 86 8.61 2.21 -5.09
N VAL A 87 7.97 2.69 -4.03
CA VAL A 87 6.60 2.29 -3.65
C VAL A 87 5.59 2.79 -4.69
N MET A 88 5.72 4.04 -5.15
CA MET A 88 4.85 4.60 -6.19
C MET A 88 4.97 3.80 -7.50
N ASP A 89 6.18 3.38 -7.87
CA ASP A 89 6.41 2.54 -9.05
C ASP A 89 5.77 1.15 -8.90
N TYR A 90 5.93 0.51 -7.74
CA TYR A 90 5.27 -0.76 -7.43
C TYR A 90 3.75 -0.65 -7.57
N ALA A 91 3.16 0.43 -7.01
CA ALA A 91 1.73 0.66 -6.97
C ALA A 91 1.15 0.92 -8.37
N ARG A 92 1.75 1.82 -9.15
CA ARG A 92 1.24 2.21 -10.49
C ARG A 92 1.23 1.07 -11.51
N ARG A 93 2.03 0.02 -11.31
CA ARG A 93 2.00 -1.16 -12.16
C ARG A 93 0.88 -2.14 -11.83
N ARG A 94 0.26 -2.02 -10.65
CA ARG A 94 -0.72 -2.99 -10.13
C ARG A 94 -2.09 -2.40 -9.92
N PHE A 95 -2.18 -1.11 -9.63
CA PHE A 95 -3.41 -0.42 -9.32
C PHE A 95 -3.68 0.65 -10.37
N PRO A 96 -4.85 0.62 -11.05
CA PRO A 96 -5.26 1.66 -11.98
C PRO A 96 -5.18 3.08 -11.39
N THR A 97 -5.52 3.22 -10.12
CA THR A 97 -5.50 4.49 -9.39
C THR A 97 -4.57 4.40 -8.19
N VAL A 98 -3.70 5.40 -8.04
CA VAL A 98 -2.83 5.54 -6.87
C VAL A 98 -2.99 6.94 -6.31
N LYS A 99 -3.36 7.06 -5.03
CA LYS A 99 -3.51 8.32 -4.31
C LYS A 99 -2.52 8.41 -3.15
N LYS A 100 -2.19 9.64 -2.76
CA LYS A 100 -1.51 9.90 -1.49
C LYS A 100 -2.59 10.17 -0.43
N GLY A 101 -2.54 9.43 0.67
CA GLY A 101 -3.37 9.64 1.85
C GLY A 101 -2.86 10.81 2.70
N GLY A 102 -3.69 11.26 3.65
CA GLY A 102 -3.26 12.17 4.73
C GLY A 102 -2.64 11.41 5.91
N GLU A 103 -2.68 11.96 7.12
CA GLU A 103 -2.22 11.26 8.33
C GLU A 103 -2.91 9.88 8.48
N ALA A 104 -2.12 8.87 8.86
CA ALA A 104 -2.50 7.44 8.85
C ALA A 104 -3.32 6.98 10.06
#